data_AF-A0A961KPV1-F1
#
_entry.id   AF-A0A961KPV1-F1
#
_cell.length_a   1.000
_cell.length_b   1.000
_cell.length_c   1.000
_cell.angle_alpha   90.00
_cell.angle_beta   90.00
_cell.angle_gamma   90.00
#
_symmetry.space_group_name_H-M   'P 1'
#
loop_
_entity.id
_entity.type
_entity.pdbx_description
1 polymer ?
#
loop_
_entity_poly.entity_id
_entity_poly.type
_entity_poly.pdbx_seq_one_letter_code
_entity_poly.pdbx_strand_id
1 'polypeptide(L)' 'MSDLLTGLGLVAVIEGLVLALAPLRFEDLLEAFRKMPVQMRRNIGLLAVAIGVALVWLGRVVLG' A
#
# COMPACT_ATOMS: atom_id res chain seq x y z
N MET A 1 21.61 -0.70 -0.28
CA MET A 1 21.16 -0.85 -1.69
C MET A 1 20.23 -2.06 -1.86
N SER A 2 20.49 -3.18 -1.18
CA SER A 2 19.61 -4.37 -1.13
C SER A 2 18.18 -4.06 -0.69
N ASP A 3 17.99 -3.31 0.40
CA ASP A 3 16.66 -3.04 0.98
C ASP A 3 15.71 -2.35 0.00
N LEU A 4 16.23 -1.50 -0.89
CA LEU A 4 15.43 -0.82 -1.91
C LEU A 4 14.92 -1.82 -2.96
N LEU A 5 15.78 -2.72 -3.43
CA LEU A 5 15.39 -3.78 -4.36
C LEU A 5 14.40 -4.75 -3.73
N THR A 6 14.61 -5.12 -2.46
CA THR A 6 13.68 -5.96 -1.70
C THR A 6 12.33 -5.27 -1.51
N GLY A 7 12.31 -4.00 -1.13
CA GLY A 7 11.09 -3.21 -0.99
C GLY A 7 10.32 -3.09 -2.30
N LEU A 8 11.00 -2.77 -3.40
CA LEU A 8 10.39 -2.70 -4.73
C LEU A 8 9.87 -4.07 -5.20
N GLY A 9 10.63 -5.14 -4.95
CA GLY A 9 10.20 -6.51 -5.26
C GLY A 9 8.94 -6.92 -4.50
N LEU A 10 8.86 -6.59 -3.20
CA LEU A 10 7.67 -6.85 -2.39
C LEU A 10 6.46 -6.06 -2.88
N VAL A 11 6.63 -4.78 -3.22
CA VAL A 11 5.54 -3.98 -3.81
C VAL A 11 5.04 -4.61 -5.10
N ALA A 12 5.94 -5.01 -6.01
CA ALA A 12 5.56 -5.65 -7.27
C ALA A 12 4.82 -6.99 -7.06
N VAL A 13 5.25 -7.81 -6.09
CA VAL A 13 4.56 -9.05 -5.73
C VAL A 13 3.16 -8.76 -5.19
N ILE A 14 3.04 -7.83 -4.23
CA ILE A 14 1.74 -7.51 -3.62
C ILE A 14 0.78 -6.97 -4.68
N GLU A 15 1.18 -5.96 -5.45
CA GLU A 15 0.36 -5.36 -6.51
C GLU A 15 -0.04 -6.41 -7.58
N GLY A 16 0.91 -7.24 -8.00
CA GLY A 16 0.66 -8.33 -8.95
C GLY A 16 -0.31 -9.39 -8.42
N LEU A 17 -0.23 -9.71 -7.12
CA LEU A 17 -1.16 -10.64 -6.47
C LEU A 17 -2.57 -10.06 -6.43
N VAL A 18 -2.74 -8.77 -6.11
CA VAL A 18 -4.08 -8.17 -6.14
C VAL A 18 -4.64 -8.28 -7.56
N LEU A 19 -3.83 -7.98 -8.60
CA LEU A 19 -4.29 -8.03 -10.00
C LEU A 19 -4.61 -9.47 -10.45
N ALA A 20 -3.81 -10.45 -10.03
CA ALA A 20 -3.99 -11.85 -10.41
C ALA A 20 -5.16 -12.53 -9.68
N LEU A 21 -5.34 -12.26 -8.38
CA LEU A 21 -6.32 -12.95 -7.53
C LEU A 21 -7.68 -12.25 -7.44
N ALA A 22 -7.72 -10.93 -7.60
CA ALA A 22 -8.94 -10.15 -7.43
C ALA A 22 -9.24 -9.19 -8.60
N PRO A 23 -9.11 -9.62 -9.88
CA PRO A 23 -9.30 -8.73 -11.03
C PRO A 23 -10.69 -8.08 -11.07
N LEU A 24 -11.77 -8.82 -10.76
CA LEU A 24 -13.14 -8.27 -10.79
C LEU A 24 -13.47 -7.35 -9.61
N ARG A 25 -12.85 -7.53 -8.44
CA ARG A 25 -13.14 -6.70 -7.25
C ARG A 25 -12.49 -5.32 -7.34
N PHE A 26 -11.45 -5.19 -8.18
CA PHE A 26 -10.71 -3.95 -8.34
C PHE A 26 -11.54 -2.81 -8.90
N GLU A 27 -12.41 -3.11 -9.86
CA GLU A 27 -13.25 -2.10 -10.52
C GLU A 27 -14.25 -1.50 -9.53
N ASP A 28 -14.92 -2.35 -8.72
CA ASP A 28 -15.83 -1.92 -7.66
C ASP A 28 -15.12 -1.03 -6.61
N LEU A 29 -13.90 -1.41 -6.22
CA LEU A 29 -13.09 -0.66 -5.26
C LEU A 29 -12.68 0.70 -5.83
N LEU A 30 -12.31 0.76 -7.11
CA LEU A 30 -11.97 2.00 -7.80
C LEU A 30 -13.19 2.90 -7.94
N GLU A 31 -14.37 2.36 -8.21
CA GLU A 31 -15.60 3.13 -8.29
C GLU A 31 -15.97 3.72 -6.92
N ALA A 32 -15.85 2.92 -5.85
CA ALA A 32 -16.03 3.38 -4.49
C ALA A 32 -15.03 4.49 -4.13
N PHE A 33 -13.75 4.33 -4.47
CA PHE A 33 -12.73 5.37 -4.30
C PHE A 33 -13.06 6.62 -5.11
N ARG A 34 -13.53 6.49 -6.36
CA ARG A 34 -13.93 7.62 -7.21
C ARG A 34 -15.12 8.40 -6.66
N LYS A 35 -15.97 7.79 -5.85
CA LYS A 35 -17.09 8.46 -5.17
C LYS A 35 -16.65 9.23 -3.91
N MET A 36 -15.44 8.98 -3.39
CA MET A 36 -14.93 9.69 -2.21
C MET A 36 -14.47 11.12 -2.53
N PRO A 37 -14.68 12.10 -1.62
CA PRO A 37 -14.10 13.44 -1.73
C PRO A 37 -12.58 13.44 -1.76
N VAL A 38 -11.96 14.42 -2.41
CA VAL A 38 -10.50 14.53 -2.56
C VAL A 38 -9.79 14.60 -1.19
N GLN A 39 -10.35 15.35 -0.24
CA GLN A 39 -9.81 15.45 1.13
C GLN A 39 -9.79 14.09 1.84
N MET A 40 -10.83 13.27 1.67
CA MET A 40 -10.91 11.94 2.25
C MET A 40 -9.80 11.03 1.70
N ARG A 41 -9.63 11.01 0.36
CA ARG A 41 -8.57 10.24 -0.29
C ARG A 41 -7.18 10.65 0.18
N ARG A 42 -6.95 11.96 0.32
CA ARG A 42 -5.69 12.50 0.84
C ARG A 42 -5.43 12.03 2.26
N ASN A 43 -6.43 12.08 3.13
CA ASN A 43 -6.29 11.65 4.52
C ASN A 43 -6.01 10.15 4.63
N ILE A 44 -6.68 9.32 3.82
CA ILE A 44 -6.41 7.87 3.75
C ILE A 44 -4.96 7.63 3.31
N GLY A 45 -4.49 8.32 2.27
CA GLY A 45 -3.11 8.20 1.79
C GLY A 45 -2.09 8.62 2.86
N LEU A 46 -2.32 9.73 3.55
CA LEU A 46 -1.46 10.19 4.64
C LEU A 46 -1.42 9.19 5.81
N LEU A 47 -2.57 8.60 6.17
CA LEU A 47 -2.65 7.58 7.21
C LEU A 47 -1.86 6.33 6.79
N ALA A 48 -2.02 5.87 5.54
CA ALA A 48 -1.30 4.72 5.01
C ALA A 48 0.22 4.94 5.03
N VAL A 49 0.68 6.13 4.64
CA VAL A 49 2.10 6.51 4.73
C VAL A 49 2.58 6.50 6.19
N ALA A 50 1.83 7.11 7.10
CA ALA A 50 2.20 7.16 8.51
C ALA A 50 2.33 5.76 9.13
N ILE A 51 1.37 4.87 8.84
CA ILE A 51 1.41 3.46 9.27
C ILE A 51 2.61 2.74 8.64
N GLY A 52 2.83 2.91 7.33
CA GLY A 52 3.97 2.28 6.64
C GLY A 52 5.32 2.68 7.24
N VAL A 53 5.50 3.97 7.53
CA VAL A 53 6.71 4.47 8.21
C VAL A 53 6.84 3.88 9.61
N ALA A 54 5.75 3.85 10.38
CA ALA A 54 5.75 3.28 11.73
C ALA A 54 6.11 1.77 11.72
N LEU A 55 5.57 1.01 10.77
CA LEU A 55 5.88 -0.42 10.61
C LEU A 55 7.34 -0.66 10.21
N VAL A 56 7.88 0.12 9.26
CA VAL A 56 9.30 0.03 8.87
C VAL A 56 10.20 0.39 10.05
N TRP A 57 9.85 1.43 10.81
CA TRP A 57 10.59 1.84 12.00
C TRP A 57 10.55 0.76 13.08
N LEU A 58 9.38 0.23 13.42
CA LEU A 58 9.24 -0.86 14.39
C LEU A 58 9.99 -2.12 13.95
N GLY A 59 9.88 -2.50 12.66
CA GLY A 59 10.62 -3.63 12.12
C GLY A 59 12.13 -3.45 12.29
N ARG A 60 12.65 -2.25 12.04
CA ARG A 60 14.08 -1.97 12.25
C ARG A 60 14.49 -1.91 13.72
N VAL A 61 13.63 -1.44 14.61
CA VAL A 61 13.95 -1.31 16.05
C VAL A 61 13.83 -2.65 16.79
N VAL A 62 12.91 -3.53 16.37
CA VAL A 62 12.65 -4.81 17.05
C VAL A 62 13.48 -5.96 16.48
N LEU A 63 13.77 -5.94 15.17
CA LEU A 63 14.49 -7.03 14.48
C LEU A 63 15.93 -6.67 14.08
N GLY A 64 16.32 -5.40 14.20
CA GLY A 64 17.68 -4.90 13.92
C GLY A 64 18.46 -4.65 15.19
#